data_AF-A0A081DFS0-F1
#
_entry.id   AF-A0A081DFS0-F1
#
_cell.length_a   1.000
_cell.length_b   1.000
_cell.length_c   1.000
_cell.angle_alpha   90.00
_cell.angle_beta   90.00
_cell.angle_gamma   90.00
#
_symmetry.space_group_name_H-M   'P 1'
#
loop_
_entity.id
_entity.type
_entity.pdbx_description
1 polymer ?
#
loop_
_entity_poly.entity_id
_entity_poly.type
_entity_poly.pdbx_seq_one_letter_code
_entity_poly.pdbx_strand_id
1 'polypeptide(L)'
;MVIAMLKKRGLELGLQRQDEYVKKLVKGKKKGQSRDGYFLDQLLICAMIEARSCERFKTLWQNLDDEELQEFYYKFMVAEASHYKLFLQLAKTHFPEDDVMERWNYWLDYEASFIGDLEVRGDRLH
;
A
#
# COMPACT_ATOMS: atom_id res chain seq x y z
N MET A 1 -3.10 -9.89 15.41
CA MET A 1 -4.48 -9.93 14.87
C MET A 1 -4.64 -10.97 13.75
N VAL A 2 -3.96 -10.84 12.61
CA VAL A 2 -4.10 -11.78 11.46
C VAL A 2 -3.84 -13.25 11.83
N ILE A 3 -2.76 -13.56 12.55
CA ILE A 3 -2.44 -14.94 12.97
C ILE A 3 -3.56 -15.55 13.83
N ALA A 4 -4.20 -14.75 14.69
CA ALA A 4 -5.31 -15.23 15.51
C ALA A 4 -6.55 -15.54 14.65
N MET A 5 -6.82 -14.72 13.63
CA MET A 5 -7.90 -14.95 12.67
C MET A 5 -7.67 -16.23 11.85
N LEU A 6 -6.43 -16.47 11.40
CA LEU A 6 -6.06 -17.72 10.71
C LEU A 6 -6.33 -18.95 11.60
N LYS A 7 -5.83 -18.92 12.85
CA LYS A 7 -6.04 -20.02 13.81
C LYS A 7 -7.51 -20.29 14.09
N LYS A 8 -8.32 -19.23 14.29
CA LYS A 8 -9.77 -19.34 14.51
C LYS A 8 -10.47 -20.07 13.36
N ARG A 9 -9.98 -19.88 12.13
CA ARG A 9 -10.53 -20.48 10.90
C ARG A 9 -9.87 -21.81 10.51
N GLY A 10 -9.01 -22.38 11.36
CA GLY A 10 -8.30 -23.63 11.05
C GLY A 10 -7.31 -23.51 9.89
N LEU A 11 -6.82 -22.30 9.60
CA LEU A 11 -5.88 -22.03 8.52
C LEU A 11 -4.44 -21.99 9.04
N GLU A 12 -3.51 -22.52 8.24
CA GLU A 12 -2.09 -22.52 8.52
C GLU A 12 -1.35 -21.39 7.81
N LEU A 13 -0.22 -20.98 8.38
CA LEU A 13 0.65 -19.99 7.75
C LEU A 13 1.41 -20.63 6.59
N GLY A 14 1.11 -20.22 5.37
CA GLY A 14 1.81 -20.68 4.17
C GLY A 14 3.17 -20.01 3.96
N LEU A 15 3.86 -20.45 2.90
CA LEU A 15 5.13 -19.85 2.47
C LEU A 15 4.95 -18.39 2.03
N GLN A 16 5.99 -17.58 2.30
CA GLN A 16 6.06 -16.22 1.78
C GLN A 16 6.22 -16.27 0.25
N ARG A 17 5.28 -15.60 -0.44
CA ARG A 17 5.28 -15.45 -1.89
C ARG A 17 5.60 -14.00 -2.24
N GLN A 18 6.06 -13.78 -3.45
CA GLN A 18 6.43 -12.45 -3.91
C GLN A 18 5.18 -11.58 -4.16
N ASP A 19 5.34 -10.27 -4.00
CA ASP A 19 4.33 -9.27 -4.27
C ASP A 19 4.74 -8.53 -5.56
N GLU A 20 4.04 -8.82 -6.66
CA GLU A 20 4.38 -8.28 -7.97
C GLU A 20 4.06 -6.79 -8.09
N TYR A 21 3.05 -6.31 -7.34
CA TYR A 21 2.75 -4.89 -7.24
C TYR A 21 3.93 -4.13 -6.62
N VAL A 22 4.39 -4.54 -5.44
CA VAL A 22 5.52 -3.86 -4.76
C VAL A 22 6.78 -3.94 -5.61
N LYS A 23 7.05 -5.09 -6.24
CA LYS A 23 8.19 -5.23 -7.15
C LYS A 23 8.11 -4.29 -8.35
N LYS A 24 6.94 -4.11 -8.97
CA LYS A 24 6.77 -3.16 -10.07
C LYS A 24 6.91 -1.73 -9.55
N LEU A 25 6.24 -1.38 -8.45
CA LEU A 25 6.27 -0.04 -7.85
C LEU A 25 7.70 0.42 -7.56
N VAL A 26 8.54 -0.41 -6.93
CA VAL A 26 9.92 -0.05 -6.58
C VAL A 26 10.80 0.21 -7.82
N LYS A 27 10.45 -0.32 -9.01
CA LYS A 27 11.17 -0.02 -10.26
C LYS A 27 10.97 1.40 -10.76
N GLY A 28 9.96 2.13 -10.26
CA GLY A 28 9.70 3.53 -10.61
C GLY A 28 10.68 4.53 -9.99
N LYS A 29 11.58 4.08 -9.11
CA LYS A 29 12.61 4.94 -8.51
C LYS A 29 13.59 5.45 -9.57
N LYS A 30 14.01 6.71 -9.45
CA LYS A 30 15.06 7.26 -10.32
C LYS A 30 16.41 6.62 -10.00
N LYS A 31 17.19 6.28 -11.03
CA LYS A 31 18.57 5.81 -10.86
C LYS A 31 19.50 7.01 -10.63
N GLY A 32 20.52 6.84 -9.78
CA GLY A 32 21.54 7.87 -9.53
C GLY A 32 21.06 9.09 -8.75
N GLN A 33 19.95 8.98 -8.01
CA GLN A 33 19.41 10.08 -7.20
C GLN A 33 20.25 10.37 -5.95
N SER A 34 20.13 11.60 -5.45
CA SER A 34 20.72 12.00 -4.16
C SER A 34 20.14 11.18 -3.01
N ARG A 35 20.81 11.20 -1.85
CA ARG A 35 20.31 10.57 -0.61
C ARG A 35 18.92 11.09 -0.24
N ASP A 36 18.71 12.37 -0.42
CA ASP A 36 17.45 13.08 -0.15
C ASP A 36 16.34 12.64 -1.11
N GLY A 37 16.63 12.57 -2.42
CA GLY A 37 15.67 12.05 -3.39
C GLY A 37 15.29 10.59 -3.13
N TYR A 38 16.25 9.77 -2.68
CA TYR A 38 15.97 8.40 -2.24
C TYR A 38 15.09 8.33 -1.01
N PHE A 39 15.34 9.19 -0.03
CA PHE A 39 14.51 9.26 1.17
C PHE A 39 13.08 9.70 0.85
N LEU A 40 12.90 10.73 0.01
CA LEU A 40 11.59 11.16 -0.48
C LEU A 40 10.85 10.01 -1.17
N ASP A 41 11.51 9.31 -2.10
CA ASP A 41 10.91 8.16 -2.79
C ASP A 41 10.51 7.03 -1.84
N GLN A 42 11.28 6.77 -0.79
CA GLN A 42 10.90 5.76 0.20
C GLN A 42 9.63 6.14 0.96
N LEU A 43 9.52 7.39 1.41
CA LEU A 43 8.32 7.88 2.10
C LEU A 43 7.09 7.79 1.19
N LEU A 44 7.21 8.21 -0.07
CA LEU A 44 6.11 8.21 -1.01
C LEU A 44 5.70 6.80 -1.45
N ILE A 45 6.64 5.86 -1.60
CA ILE A 45 6.30 4.46 -1.87
C ILE A 45 5.56 3.83 -0.68
N CYS A 46 5.98 4.12 0.55
CA CYS A 46 5.22 3.69 1.73
C CYS A 46 3.80 4.26 1.68
N ALA A 47 3.64 5.56 1.39
CA ALA A 47 2.31 6.16 1.23
C ALA A 47 1.46 5.48 0.14
N MET A 48 2.05 5.11 -1.01
CA MET A 48 1.35 4.39 -2.09
C MET A 48 0.86 3.01 -1.65
N ILE A 49 1.69 2.27 -0.92
CA ILE A 49 1.33 0.92 -0.43
C ILE A 49 0.16 1.02 0.55
N GLU A 50 0.26 1.90 1.55
CA GLU A 50 -0.81 2.10 2.55
C GLU A 50 -2.11 2.61 1.89
N ALA A 51 -2.01 3.51 0.89
CA ALA A 51 -3.17 4.00 0.16
C ALA A 51 -3.89 2.88 -0.62
N ARG A 52 -3.13 2.01 -1.30
CA ARG A 52 -3.69 0.87 -2.05
C ARG A 52 -4.25 -0.20 -1.10
N SER A 53 -3.59 -0.46 0.02
CA SER A 53 -4.12 -1.31 1.11
C SER A 53 -5.47 -0.78 1.61
N CYS A 54 -5.55 0.52 1.90
CA CYS A 54 -6.77 1.17 2.36
C CYS A 54 -7.94 0.97 1.37
N GLU A 55 -7.72 1.21 0.08
CA GLU A 55 -8.74 1.02 -0.96
C GLU A 55 -9.20 -0.44 -1.08
N ARG A 56 -8.27 -1.40 -1.00
CA ARG A 56 -8.61 -2.83 -1.08
C ARG A 56 -9.34 -3.30 0.17
N PHE A 57 -8.92 -2.89 1.36
CA PHE A 57 -9.67 -3.18 2.58
C PHE A 57 -11.04 -2.51 2.58
N LYS A 58 -11.16 -1.31 2.00
CA LYS A 58 -12.45 -0.66 1.74
C LYS A 58 -13.37 -1.56 0.90
N THR A 59 -12.84 -2.05 -0.21
CA THR A 59 -13.58 -2.94 -1.11
C THR A 59 -13.98 -4.25 -0.41
N LEU A 60 -13.06 -4.85 0.36
CA LEU A 60 -13.33 -6.10 1.09
C LEU A 60 -14.42 -5.91 2.16
N TRP A 61 -14.32 -4.89 3.03
CA TRP A 61 -15.31 -4.74 4.10
C TRP A 61 -16.71 -4.42 3.55
N GLN A 62 -16.81 -3.74 2.40
CA GLN A 62 -18.10 -3.38 1.80
C GLN A 62 -18.81 -4.54 1.09
N ASN A 63 -18.07 -5.57 0.67
CA ASN A 63 -18.58 -6.59 -0.27
C ASN A 63 -18.46 -8.03 0.21
N LEU A 64 -17.85 -8.30 1.37
CA LEU A 64 -17.80 -9.66 1.94
C LEU A 64 -19.13 -10.01 2.62
N ASP A 65 -19.57 -11.27 2.55
CA ASP A 65 -20.77 -11.72 3.29
C ASP A 65 -20.48 -12.04 4.77
N ASP A 66 -19.20 -12.28 5.10
CA ASP A 66 -18.77 -12.67 6.45
C ASP A 66 -18.61 -11.43 7.35
N GLU A 67 -19.59 -11.19 8.22
CA GLU A 67 -19.65 -10.03 9.12
C GLU A 67 -18.38 -9.86 9.99
N GLU A 68 -17.79 -10.98 10.46
CA GLU A 68 -16.56 -10.90 11.25
C GLU A 68 -15.39 -10.39 10.40
N LEU A 69 -15.28 -10.84 9.15
CA LEU A 69 -14.26 -10.33 8.23
C LEU A 69 -14.54 -8.90 7.79
N GLN A 70 -15.81 -8.50 7.62
CA GLN A 70 -16.17 -7.11 7.35
C GLN A 70 -15.64 -6.19 8.47
N GLU A 71 -15.97 -6.48 9.73
CA GLU A 71 -15.49 -5.71 10.88
C GLU A 71 -13.96 -5.73 11.01
N PHE A 72 -13.36 -6.88 10.72
CA PHE A 72 -11.91 -7.05 10.76
C PHE A 72 -11.23 -6.13 9.73
N TYR A 73 -11.63 -6.19 8.45
CA TYR A 73 -11.03 -5.37 7.40
C TYR A 73 -11.39 -3.89 7.50
N TYR A 74 -12.54 -3.53 8.08
CA TYR A 74 -12.87 -2.15 8.41
C TYR A 74 -11.83 -1.53 9.34
N LYS A 75 -11.41 -2.25 10.39
CA LYS A 75 -10.38 -1.78 11.35
C LYS A 75 -9.03 -1.55 10.65
N PHE A 76 -8.65 -2.43 9.72
CA PHE A 76 -7.45 -2.23 8.91
C PHE A 76 -7.58 -0.99 8.03
N MET A 77 -8.67 -0.86 7.26
CA MET A 77 -8.90 0.30 6.40
C MET A 77 -8.73 1.63 7.14
N VAL A 78 -9.27 1.76 8.37
CA VAL A 78 -9.14 2.97 9.19
C VAL A 78 -7.68 3.25 9.57
N ALA A 79 -6.90 2.22 9.90
CA ALA A 79 -5.49 2.37 10.23
C ALA A 79 -4.65 2.79 9.01
N GLU A 80 -4.81 2.11 7.89
CA GLU A 80 -4.09 2.41 6.63
C GLU A 80 -4.41 3.84 6.13
N ALA A 81 -5.66 4.30 6.30
CA ALA A 81 -6.06 5.66 5.99
C ALA A 81 -5.29 6.73 6.78
N SER A 82 -4.86 6.39 7.99
CA SER A 82 -4.03 7.26 8.84
C SER A 82 -2.56 7.17 8.45
N HIS A 83 -2.08 5.97 8.09
CA HIS A 83 -0.68 5.74 7.71
C HIS A 83 -0.28 6.41 6.40
N TYR A 84 -1.09 6.35 5.34
CA TYR A 84 -0.71 7.03 4.09
C TYR A 84 -0.58 8.54 4.28
N LYS A 85 -1.47 9.14 5.09
CA LYS A 85 -1.42 10.56 5.46
C LYS A 85 -0.18 10.87 6.26
N LEU A 86 0.17 10.01 7.21
CA LEU A 86 1.39 10.15 8.01
C LEU A 86 2.64 10.18 7.13
N PHE A 87 2.78 9.25 6.17
CA PHE A 87 3.93 9.23 5.28
C PHE A 87 4.02 10.48 4.38
N LEU A 88 2.89 10.95 3.85
CA LEU A 88 2.84 12.23 3.11
C LEU A 88 3.22 13.42 4.00
N GLN A 89 2.74 13.45 5.25
CA GLN A 89 3.08 14.52 6.19
C GLN A 89 4.57 14.49 6.56
N LEU A 90 5.14 13.31 6.78
CA LEU A 90 6.58 13.15 7.00
C LEU A 90 7.40 13.66 5.81
N ALA A 91 6.99 13.35 4.58
CA ALA A 91 7.63 13.90 3.39
C ALA A 91 7.58 15.44 3.38
N LYS A 92 6.41 16.03 3.64
CA LYS A 92 6.23 17.50 3.72
C LYS A 92 6.95 18.16 4.91
N THR A 93 7.35 17.39 5.91
CA THR A 93 8.14 17.88 7.04
C THR A 93 9.63 18.01 6.68
N HIS A 94 10.11 17.15 5.78
CA HIS A 94 11.52 17.08 5.40
C HIS A 94 11.83 17.77 4.07
N PHE A 95 10.83 18.02 3.23
CA PHE A 95 10.99 18.55 1.87
C PHE A 95 9.94 19.65 1.58
N PRO A 96 10.23 20.58 0.66
CA PRO A 96 9.24 21.55 0.20
C PRO A 96 7.97 20.87 -0.31
N GLU A 97 6.81 21.41 0.03
CA GLU A 97 5.52 20.78 -0.31
C GLU A 97 5.34 20.62 -1.83
N ASP A 98 5.77 21.61 -2.63
CA ASP A 98 5.68 21.56 -4.08
C ASP A 98 6.48 20.38 -4.66
N ASP A 99 7.72 20.16 -4.18
CA ASP A 99 8.57 19.04 -4.59
C ASP A 99 7.94 17.69 -4.21
N VAL A 100 7.34 17.62 -3.01
CA VAL A 100 6.63 16.42 -2.52
C VAL A 100 5.43 16.12 -3.40
N MET A 101 4.62 17.13 -3.72
CA MET A 101 3.40 16.96 -4.51
C MET A 101 3.70 16.66 -5.98
N GLU A 102 4.72 17.28 -6.57
CA GLU A 102 5.20 16.93 -7.90
C GLU A 102 5.63 15.46 -7.94
N ARG A 103 6.44 15.04 -6.95
CA ARG A 103 6.93 13.66 -6.89
C ARG A 103 5.81 12.66 -6.59
N TRP A 104 4.83 13.05 -5.78
CA TRP A 104 3.66 12.24 -5.48
C TRP A 104 2.80 12.00 -6.73
N ASN A 105 2.54 13.05 -7.52
CA ASN A 105 1.81 12.93 -8.78
C ASN A 105 2.52 11.97 -9.74
N TYR A 106 3.85 12.03 -9.84
CA TYR A 106 4.61 11.03 -10.59
C TYR A 106 4.34 9.59 -10.11
N TRP A 107 4.28 9.36 -8.80
CA TRP A 107 4.02 8.02 -8.25
C TRP A 107 2.59 7.54 -8.53
N LEU A 108 1.60 8.44 -8.49
CA LEU A 108 0.23 8.14 -8.89
C LEU A 108 0.15 7.74 -10.37
N ASP A 109 0.77 8.53 -11.25
CA ASP A 109 0.79 8.24 -12.69
C ASP A 109 1.53 6.93 -13.00
N TYR A 110 2.66 6.70 -12.33
CA TYR A 110 3.44 5.48 -12.50
C TYR A 110 2.69 4.24 -12.03
N GLU A 111 1.99 4.30 -10.89
CA GLU A 111 1.19 3.17 -10.41
C GLU A 111 -0.01 2.89 -11.30
N ALA A 112 -0.72 3.94 -11.71
CA ALA A 112 -1.84 3.85 -12.65
C ALA A 112 -1.41 3.21 -13.98
N SER A 113 -0.17 3.43 -14.42
CA SER A 113 0.33 2.89 -15.68
C SER A 113 0.56 1.38 -15.70
N PHE A 114 0.56 0.69 -14.55
CA PHE A 114 0.78 -0.76 -14.51
C PHE A 114 -0.22 -1.55 -13.68
N ILE A 115 -1.02 -0.90 -12.81
CA ILE A 115 -1.94 -1.60 -11.90
C ILE A 115 -2.98 -2.43 -12.67
N GLY A 116 -3.46 -1.92 -13.81
CA GLY A 116 -4.38 -2.64 -14.69
C GLY A 116 -3.77 -3.84 -15.42
N ASP A 117 -2.44 -3.87 -15.55
CA ASP A 117 -1.70 -4.96 -16.22
C ASP A 117 -1.25 -6.05 -15.24
N LEU A 118 -1.59 -5.94 -13.95
CA LEU A 118 -1.30 -6.99 -12.97
C LEU A 118 -2.34 -8.10 -13.08
N GLU A 119 -1.85 -9.34 -13.04
CA GLU A 119 -2.72 -10.51 -12.94
C GLU A 119 -3.52 -10.45 -11.63
N VAL A 120 -4.84 -10.65 -11.73
CA VAL A 120 -5.71 -10.70 -10.57
C VAL A 120 -5.40 -11.96 -9.77
N ARG A 121 -4.99 -11.76 -8.51
CA ARG A 121 -4.52 -12.83 -7.64
C ARG A 121 -5.24 -12.81 -6.30
N GLY A 122 -5.99 -13.87 -6.00
CA GLY A 122 -6.67 -14.03 -4.71
C GLY A 122 -5.73 -14.36 -3.55
N ASP A 123 -4.46 -14.61 -3.82
CA ASP A 123 -3.47 -14.97 -2.80
C ASP A 123 -2.61 -13.80 -2.33
N ARG A 124 -2.82 -12.58 -2.84
CA ARG A 124 -2.07 -11.38 -2.47
C ARG A 124 -3.02 -10.23 -2.16
N LEU A 125 -2.62 -9.37 -1.22
CA LEU A 125 -3.37 -8.15 -0.96
C LEU A 125 -3.18 -7.15 -2.10
N HIS A 126 -2.01 -7.10 -2.75
CA HIS A 126 -1.70 -6.23 -3.89
C HIS A 126 -1.58 -7.02 -5.20
#